data_AF-A0A0D6JH61-F1
#
_entry.id   AF-A0A0D6JH61-F1
#
_cell.length_a   1.000
_cell.length_b   1.000
_cell.length_c   1.000
_cell.angle_alpha   90.00
_cell.angle_beta   90.00
_cell.angle_gamma   90.00
#
_symmetry.space_group_name_H-M   'P 1'
#
loop_
_entity.id
_entity.type
_entity.pdbx_description
1 polymer ?
#
loop_
_entity_poly.entity_id
_entity_poly.type
_entity_poly.pdbx_seq_one_letter_code
_entity_poly.pdbx_strand_id
1 'polypeptide(L)'
;MMWLTLAVGFLLFSATLAYLRYSRVQLYKSLESETSAVSEFLTGDVLNSRSQERLPSFDRRLVYLDDVLPADQFAALRSEIETLVETERSYLPAHKKGGTVAYETLMVKAPRVVALYRSPALSKLVSSVLGDTARPTPINDQSSCSILFYDRPGDHIGWHYDHNFYRGRHVTVLIPIINRNATGDGLSAARLEARFGRDIDVVETPPNRFVMFEGQKVLHRVTPIAAGERRVMLSMTFATDTHSSVAQGIKRRIKDTAFFGLRALWT
;
A
#
# COMPACT_ATOMS: atom_id res chain seq x y z
N MET A 1 10.52 -21.06 -46.72
CA MET A 1 11.04 -19.77 -46.16
C MET A 1 10.14 -19.18 -45.07
N MET A 2 8.83 -19.04 -45.28
CA MET A 2 7.90 -18.40 -44.31
C MET A 2 7.79 -19.09 -42.93
N TRP A 3 7.93 -20.42 -42.88
CA TRP A 3 7.90 -21.17 -41.62
C TRP A 3 9.16 -20.99 -40.76
N LEU A 4 10.32 -20.76 -41.41
CA LEU A 4 11.59 -20.55 -40.73
C LEU A 4 11.62 -19.16 -40.06
N THR A 5 11.08 -18.14 -40.72
CA THR A 5 10.99 -16.78 -40.17
C THR A 5 10.00 -16.69 -39.00
N LEU A 6 8.88 -17.41 -39.07
CA LEU A 6 7.93 -17.52 -37.95
C LEU A 6 8.53 -18.26 -36.74
N ALA A 7 9.28 -19.34 -36.96
CA ALA A 7 9.95 -20.08 -35.89
C ALA A 7 11.05 -19.27 -35.19
N VAL A 8 11.86 -18.52 -35.95
CA VAL A 8 12.87 -17.62 -35.40
C VAL A 8 12.22 -16.46 -34.62
N GLY A 9 11.13 -15.89 -35.13
CA GLY A 9 10.36 -14.86 -34.43
C GLY A 9 9.79 -15.36 -33.09
N PHE A 10 9.25 -16.58 -33.06
CA PHE A 10 8.72 -17.18 -31.83
C PHE A 10 9.82 -17.49 -30.79
N LEU A 11 10.98 -17.97 -31.24
CA LEU A 11 12.13 -18.22 -30.36
C LEU A 11 12.70 -16.93 -29.77
N LEU A 12 12.85 -15.88 -30.59
CA LEU A 12 13.29 -14.56 -30.11
C LEU A 12 12.29 -13.99 -29.10
N PHE A 13 10.99 -14.04 -29.40
CA PHE A 13 9.96 -13.59 -28.46
C PHE A 13 9.98 -14.37 -27.14
N SER A 14 10.11 -15.70 -27.21
CA SER A 14 10.18 -16.57 -26.02
C SER A 14 11.44 -16.32 -25.19
N ALA A 15 12.59 -16.11 -25.85
CA ALA A 15 13.86 -15.78 -25.20
C ALA A 15 13.81 -14.39 -24.54
N THR A 16 13.21 -13.39 -25.20
CA THR A 16 12.96 -12.07 -24.61
C THR A 16 12.04 -12.16 -23.40
N LEU A 17 10.95 -12.95 -23.48
CA LEU A 17 10.03 -13.16 -22.36
C LEU A 17 10.73 -13.84 -21.17
N ALA A 18 11.54 -14.88 -21.45
CA ALA A 18 12.33 -15.58 -20.45
C ALA A 18 13.38 -14.66 -19.80
N TYR A 19 14.06 -13.84 -20.60
CA TYR A 19 15.02 -12.84 -20.12
C TYR A 19 14.35 -11.79 -19.23
N LEU A 20 13.23 -11.20 -19.66
CA LEU A 20 12.48 -10.22 -18.86
C LEU A 20 12.01 -10.83 -17.53
N ARG A 21 11.52 -12.07 -17.56
CA ARG A 21 11.11 -12.80 -16.35
C ARG A 21 12.30 -13.08 -15.43
N TYR A 22 13.43 -13.50 -15.98
CA TYR A 22 14.66 -13.74 -15.23
C TYR A 22 15.18 -12.46 -14.58
N SER A 23 15.32 -11.38 -15.35
CA SER A 23 15.76 -10.07 -14.87
C SER A 23 14.85 -9.54 -13.76
N ARG A 24 13.53 -9.75 -13.86
CA ARG A 24 12.59 -9.39 -12.79
C ARG A 24 12.71 -10.26 -11.54
N VAL A 25 12.93 -11.58 -11.69
CA VAL A 25 13.19 -12.44 -10.53
C VAL A 25 14.48 -12.00 -9.82
N GLN A 26 15.52 -11.64 -10.57
CA GLN A 26 16.77 -11.14 -9.98
C GLN A 26 16.57 -9.78 -9.31
N LEU A 27 15.79 -8.88 -9.92
CA LEU A 27 15.37 -7.62 -9.31
C LEU A 27 14.65 -7.90 -7.97
N TYR A 28 13.60 -8.72 -7.94
CA TYR A 28 12.91 -9.01 -6.68
C TYR A 28 13.83 -9.67 -5.63
N LYS A 29 14.76 -10.54 -6.03
CA LYS A 29 15.75 -11.12 -5.11
C LYS A 29 16.72 -10.07 -4.55
N SER A 30 17.21 -9.15 -5.39
CA SER A 30 18.10 -8.07 -4.92
C SER A 30 17.37 -7.15 -3.95
N LEU A 31 16.10 -6.83 -4.25
CA LEU A 31 15.28 -5.96 -3.42
C LEU A 31 14.90 -6.63 -2.09
N GLU A 32 14.67 -7.94 -2.07
CA GLU A 32 14.50 -8.68 -0.82
C GLU A 32 15.77 -8.66 0.04
N SER A 33 16.95 -8.76 -0.56
CA SER A 33 18.24 -8.66 0.12
C SER A 33 18.49 -7.25 0.68
N GLU A 34 18.28 -6.21 -0.13
CA GLU A 34 18.45 -4.81 0.27
C GLU A 34 17.46 -4.41 1.38
N THR A 35 16.20 -4.84 1.26
CA THR A 35 15.19 -4.57 2.30
C THR A 35 15.53 -5.27 3.61
N SER A 36 16.13 -6.45 3.58
CA SER A 36 16.57 -7.17 4.79
C SER A 36 17.69 -6.40 5.51
N ALA A 37 18.62 -5.81 4.77
CA ALA A 37 19.68 -4.96 5.34
C ALA A 37 19.13 -3.64 5.92
N VAL A 38 18.13 -3.02 5.29
CA VAL A 38 17.47 -1.81 5.82
C VAL A 38 16.58 -2.14 7.03
N SER A 39 15.97 -3.33 7.07
CA SER A 39 15.24 -3.82 8.24
C SER A 39 16.13 -4.01 9.46
N GLU A 40 17.43 -4.30 9.26
CA GLU A 40 18.44 -4.35 10.32
C GLU A 40 18.82 -2.93 10.80
N PHE A 41 18.63 -1.89 9.98
CA PHE A 41 18.79 -0.48 10.37
C PHE A 41 17.64 0.03 11.25
N LEU A 42 16.49 -0.65 11.25
CA LEU A 42 15.39 -0.42 12.18
C LEU A 42 15.58 -1.21 13.49
N THR A 43 16.82 -1.43 13.92
CA THR A 43 17.16 -2.07 15.20
C THR A 43 16.87 -1.13 16.38
N GLY A 44 15.63 -1.23 16.85
CA GLY A 44 15.03 -0.56 18.01
C GLY A 44 13.55 -0.97 18.08
N ASP A 45 12.81 -0.47 19.07
CA ASP A 45 11.34 -0.60 19.08
C ASP A 45 10.77 0.20 17.88
N VAL A 46 10.66 -0.45 16.70
CA VAL A 46 10.15 0.13 15.44
C VAL A 46 8.80 0.80 15.63
N LEU A 47 8.03 0.29 16.58
CA LEU A 47 6.72 0.78 16.96
C LEU A 47 6.79 1.36 18.36
N ASN A 48 6.02 2.40 18.62
CA ASN A 48 5.91 2.99 19.93
C ASN A 48 5.33 1.98 20.93
N SER A 49 6.03 1.70 22.02
CA SER A 49 5.61 0.70 23.03
C SER A 49 4.23 1.00 23.61
N ARG A 50 3.87 2.28 23.79
CA ARG A 50 2.54 2.70 24.26
C ARG A 50 1.40 2.23 23.34
N SER A 51 1.64 2.18 22.03
CA SER A 51 0.66 1.69 21.06
C SER A 51 0.37 0.18 21.20
N GLN A 52 1.20 -0.54 21.95
CA GLN A 52 1.10 -1.99 22.16
C GLN A 52 0.55 -2.39 23.54
N GLU A 53 0.46 -1.47 24.51
CA GLU A 53 0.07 -1.79 25.89
C GLU A 53 -1.38 -2.28 26.03
N ARG A 54 -2.30 -1.74 25.21
CA ARG A 54 -3.70 -2.18 25.18
C ARG A 54 -4.23 -2.11 23.76
N LEU A 55 -4.25 -3.26 23.09
CA LEU A 55 -4.79 -3.34 21.74
C LEU A 55 -6.33 -3.21 21.77
N PRO A 56 -6.90 -2.32 20.96
CA PRO A 56 -8.35 -2.21 20.77
C PRO A 56 -8.92 -3.47 20.09
N SER A 57 -10.20 -3.74 20.34
CA SER A 57 -10.91 -4.84 19.68
C SER A 57 -11.04 -4.61 18.17
N PHE A 58 -10.91 -5.69 17.41
CA PHE A 58 -11.11 -5.72 15.96
C PHE A 58 -12.49 -6.28 15.55
N ASP A 59 -13.47 -6.33 16.45
CA ASP A 59 -14.81 -6.91 16.19
C ASP A 59 -15.57 -6.23 15.05
N ARG A 60 -15.41 -4.89 14.94
CA ARG A 60 -15.99 -4.10 13.84
C ARG A 60 -15.17 -4.19 12.54
N ARG A 61 -14.10 -4.99 12.53
CA ARG A 61 -13.15 -5.12 11.39
C ARG A 61 -12.51 -3.80 10.99
N LEU A 62 -12.46 -2.84 11.90
CA LEU A 62 -11.86 -1.52 11.77
C LEU A 62 -11.32 -1.12 13.13
N VAL A 63 -10.10 -0.61 13.15
CA VAL A 63 -9.47 -0.13 14.36
C VAL A 63 -8.41 0.92 14.06
N TYR A 64 -8.05 1.72 15.06
CA TYR A 64 -6.96 2.67 14.95
C TYR A 64 -6.17 2.81 16.26
N LEU A 65 -4.91 3.21 16.13
CA LEU A 65 -3.97 3.47 17.21
C LEU A 65 -3.22 4.77 16.91
N ASP A 66 -3.04 5.60 17.92
CA ASP A 66 -2.27 6.83 17.80
C ASP A 66 -0.78 6.61 18.01
N ASP A 67 0.00 7.48 17.37
CA ASP A 67 1.45 7.55 17.52
C ASP A 67 2.15 6.20 17.37
N VAL A 68 1.80 5.45 16.32
CA VAL A 68 2.22 4.06 16.16
C VAL A 68 3.74 3.92 15.97
N LEU A 69 4.39 4.94 15.39
CA LEU A 69 5.84 5.00 15.23
C LEU A 69 6.44 5.99 16.25
N PRO A 70 7.65 5.73 16.77
CA PRO A 70 8.44 6.76 17.45
C PRO A 70 8.59 8.02 16.59
N ALA A 71 8.63 9.19 17.23
CA ALA A 71 8.57 10.48 16.51
C ALA A 71 9.73 10.68 15.52
N ASP A 72 10.94 10.23 15.89
CA ASP A 72 12.14 10.26 15.05
C ASP A 72 12.00 9.34 13.82
N GLN A 73 11.48 8.12 14.02
CA GLN A 73 11.23 7.16 12.94
C GLN A 73 10.13 7.65 12.01
N PHE A 74 9.05 8.22 12.54
CA PHE A 74 7.99 8.83 11.74
C PHE A 74 8.52 10.02 10.93
N ALA A 75 9.35 10.88 11.52
CA ALA A 75 9.96 12.02 10.82
C ALA A 75 10.88 11.56 9.68
N ALA A 76 11.71 10.54 9.91
CA ALA A 76 12.58 9.97 8.88
C ALA A 76 11.77 9.34 7.73
N LEU A 77 10.73 8.57 8.05
CA LEU A 77 9.81 7.99 7.07
C LEU A 77 9.11 9.08 6.24
N ARG A 78 8.61 10.13 6.91
CA ARG A 78 7.96 11.26 6.25
C ARG A 78 8.90 11.99 5.31
N SER A 79 10.14 12.27 5.74
CA SER A 79 11.14 12.93 4.90
C SER A 79 11.43 12.13 3.63
N GLU A 80 11.54 10.80 3.73
CA GLU A 80 11.75 9.93 2.57
C GLU A 80 10.55 10.00 1.60
N ILE A 81 9.32 9.89 2.12
CA ILE A 81 8.10 9.95 1.31
C ILE A 81 7.90 11.31 0.64
N GLU A 82 8.28 12.41 1.30
CA GLU A 82 8.18 13.75 0.72
C GLU A 82 9.03 13.92 -0.55
N THR A 83 10.15 13.19 -0.68
CA THR A 83 10.99 13.20 -1.89
C THR A 83 10.34 12.47 -3.08
N LEU A 84 9.44 11.52 -2.83
CA LEU A 84 8.74 10.76 -3.88
C LEU A 84 7.76 11.62 -4.69
N VAL A 85 7.21 12.66 -4.04
CA VAL A 85 6.16 13.54 -4.60
C VAL A 85 6.63 14.18 -5.91
N GLU A 86 7.92 14.50 -6.00
CA GLU A 86 8.49 15.16 -7.18
C GLU A 86 8.61 14.22 -8.38
N THR A 87 8.54 12.89 -8.19
CA THR A 87 9.03 11.95 -9.20
C THR A 87 7.94 11.15 -9.93
N GLU A 88 6.77 10.85 -9.36
CA GLU A 88 5.79 9.96 -10.00
C GLU A 88 4.30 10.30 -9.70
N ARG A 89 3.50 10.57 -10.75
CA ARG A 89 2.03 10.60 -10.67
C ARG A 89 1.41 9.70 -11.74
N SER A 90 0.84 8.58 -11.33
CA SER A 90 -0.09 7.79 -12.16
C SER A 90 -1.53 8.26 -11.92
N TYR A 91 -2.29 8.45 -13.01
CA TYR A 91 -3.69 8.92 -12.99
C TYR A 91 -4.64 7.74 -13.17
N LEU A 92 -5.58 7.57 -12.24
CA LEU A 92 -6.65 6.57 -12.32
C LEU A 92 -7.94 7.20 -12.88
N PRO A 93 -8.55 6.66 -13.95
CA PRO A 93 -9.83 7.18 -14.44
C PRO A 93 -11.05 6.78 -13.56
N ALA A 94 -12.10 7.61 -13.63
CA ALA A 94 -13.49 7.42 -13.18
C ALA A 94 -13.83 7.53 -11.67
N HIS A 95 -13.24 6.76 -10.75
CA HIS A 95 -13.71 6.68 -9.34
C HIS A 95 -12.67 7.01 -8.26
N LYS A 96 -11.41 7.23 -8.67
CA LYS A 96 -10.31 7.63 -7.80
C LYS A 96 -9.64 8.83 -8.46
N LYS A 97 -9.45 9.92 -7.72
CA LYS A 97 -8.68 11.08 -8.16
C LYS A 97 -7.60 11.33 -7.11
N GLY A 98 -6.34 11.25 -7.54
CA GLY A 98 -5.16 11.32 -6.69
C GLY A 98 -3.95 10.71 -7.40
N GLY A 99 -2.75 11.00 -6.91
CA GLY A 99 -1.52 10.33 -7.35
C GLY A 99 -1.28 9.03 -6.58
N THR A 100 -0.57 8.09 -7.17
CA THR A 100 -0.12 6.87 -6.47
C THR A 100 1.29 6.51 -6.88
N VAL A 101 2.13 6.20 -5.89
CA VAL A 101 3.44 5.57 -6.08
C VAL A 101 3.32 4.10 -5.68
N ALA A 102 3.62 3.22 -6.63
CA ALA A 102 3.44 1.76 -6.50
C ALA A 102 4.61 1.10 -5.76
N TYR A 103 4.40 -0.14 -5.31
CA TYR A 103 5.36 -0.87 -4.50
C TYR A 103 6.74 -0.97 -5.17
N GLU A 104 6.79 -1.27 -6.47
CA GLU A 104 8.06 -1.43 -7.19
C GLU A 104 8.93 -0.17 -7.13
N THR A 105 8.31 1.02 -7.28
CA THR A 105 9.01 2.29 -7.13
C THR A 105 9.48 2.50 -5.70
N LEU A 106 8.66 2.17 -4.70
CA LEU A 106 9.01 2.37 -3.29
C LEU A 106 10.24 1.56 -2.88
N MET A 107 10.41 0.35 -3.41
CA MET A 107 11.58 -0.46 -3.08
C MET A 107 12.90 0.18 -3.54
N VAL A 108 12.87 0.99 -4.61
CA VAL A 108 14.05 1.68 -5.12
C VAL A 108 14.20 3.07 -4.48
N LYS A 109 13.10 3.81 -4.36
CA LYS A 109 13.14 5.25 -4.01
C LYS A 109 12.80 5.54 -2.55
N ALA A 110 12.18 4.61 -1.84
CA ALA A 110 11.78 4.75 -0.44
C ALA A 110 11.99 3.45 0.35
N PRO A 111 13.25 2.99 0.49
CA PRO A 111 13.55 1.72 1.14
C PRO A 111 13.13 1.66 2.62
N ARG A 112 13.05 2.78 3.35
CA ARG A 112 12.55 2.75 4.75
C ARG A 112 11.06 2.43 4.81
N VAL A 113 10.26 2.93 3.85
CA VAL A 113 8.85 2.56 3.72
C VAL A 113 8.69 1.05 3.55
N VAL A 114 9.49 0.46 2.67
CA VAL A 114 9.46 -0.98 2.40
C VAL A 114 9.97 -1.77 3.60
N ALA A 115 11.02 -1.31 4.28
CA ALA A 115 11.52 -1.94 5.50
C ALA A 115 10.49 -1.92 6.63
N LEU A 116 9.76 -0.81 6.83
CA LEU A 116 8.65 -0.75 7.79
C LEU A 116 7.56 -1.76 7.43
N TYR A 117 7.12 -1.79 6.17
CA TYR A 117 6.07 -2.70 5.70
C TYR A 117 6.43 -4.17 5.93
N ARG A 118 7.69 -4.54 5.67
CA ARG A 118 8.20 -5.91 5.83
C ARG A 118 8.70 -6.21 7.25
N SER A 119 8.65 -5.25 8.17
CA SER A 119 9.20 -5.44 9.51
C SER A 119 8.44 -6.52 10.28
N PRO A 120 9.15 -7.36 11.06
CA PRO A 120 8.52 -8.29 11.99
C PRO A 120 7.64 -7.58 13.02
N ALA A 121 8.03 -6.37 13.45
CA ALA A 121 7.29 -5.57 14.43
C ALA A 121 5.90 -5.18 13.90
N LEU A 122 5.80 -4.63 12.69
CA LEU A 122 4.51 -4.29 12.10
C LEU A 122 3.65 -5.53 11.85
N SER A 123 4.25 -6.62 11.35
CA SER A 123 3.54 -7.89 11.14
C SER A 123 3.00 -8.46 12.47
N LYS A 124 3.76 -8.34 13.56
CA LYS A 124 3.34 -8.73 14.91
C LYS A 124 2.20 -7.86 15.41
N LEU A 125 2.26 -6.54 15.23
CA LEU A 125 1.17 -5.63 15.59
C LEU A 125 -0.13 -5.99 14.85
N VAL A 126 -0.06 -6.12 13.51
CA VAL A 126 -1.20 -6.49 12.68
C VAL A 126 -1.78 -7.84 13.12
N SER A 127 -0.91 -8.84 13.34
CA SER A 127 -1.36 -10.16 13.79
C SER A 127 -2.03 -10.12 15.17
N SER A 128 -1.49 -9.32 16.09
CA SER A 128 -2.02 -9.19 17.46
C SER A 128 -3.39 -8.52 17.46
N VAL A 129 -3.57 -7.48 16.63
CA VAL A 129 -4.87 -6.82 16.42
C VAL A 129 -5.87 -7.78 15.75
N LEU A 130 -5.42 -8.53 14.75
CA LEU A 130 -6.27 -9.42 13.97
C LEU A 130 -6.75 -10.65 14.76
N GLY A 131 -5.95 -11.08 15.75
CA GLY A 131 -6.11 -12.35 16.45
C GLY A 131 -5.70 -13.57 15.62
N ASP A 132 -4.92 -13.37 14.55
CA ASP A 132 -4.46 -14.42 13.63
C ASP A 132 -3.12 -14.01 13.01
N THR A 133 -2.32 -14.97 12.54
CA THR A 133 -1.04 -14.69 11.91
C THR A 133 -1.25 -14.02 10.56
N ALA A 134 -0.84 -12.77 10.43
CA ALA A 134 -0.88 -12.00 9.19
C ALA A 134 0.54 -11.70 8.69
N ARG A 135 0.73 -11.73 7.38
CA ARG A 135 1.99 -11.41 6.72
C ARG A 135 1.77 -10.38 5.61
N PRO A 136 2.79 -9.57 5.27
CA PRO A 136 2.77 -8.74 4.08
C PRO A 136 2.31 -9.54 2.87
N THR A 137 1.40 -8.97 2.08
CA THR A 137 1.01 -9.58 0.80
C THR A 137 2.21 -9.59 -0.17
N PRO A 138 2.20 -10.50 -1.17
CA PRO A 138 3.34 -10.72 -2.06
C PRO A 138 3.89 -9.46 -2.73
N ILE A 139 5.23 -9.43 -2.88
CA ILE A 139 6.01 -8.35 -3.50
C ILE A 139 5.63 -8.06 -4.96
N ASN A 140 5.04 -9.04 -5.64
CA ASN A 140 4.61 -8.89 -7.04
C ASN A 140 3.23 -8.24 -7.21
N ASP A 141 2.53 -7.95 -6.11
CA ASP A 141 1.30 -7.17 -6.12
C ASP A 141 1.66 -5.71 -5.83
N GLN A 142 1.52 -4.86 -6.85
CA GLN A 142 1.91 -3.45 -6.80
C GLN A 142 1.04 -2.62 -5.86
N SER A 143 -0.14 -3.12 -5.50
CA SER A 143 -1.04 -2.50 -4.53
C SER A 143 -0.76 -2.92 -3.08
N SER A 144 0.13 -3.89 -2.86
CA SER A 144 0.52 -4.37 -1.52
C SER A 144 1.10 -3.28 -0.62
N CYS A 145 1.86 -2.35 -1.20
CA CYS A 145 2.42 -1.20 -0.49
C CYS A 145 2.47 -0.02 -1.46
N SER A 146 1.84 1.09 -1.10
CA SER A 146 1.74 2.26 -1.98
C SER A 146 1.64 3.55 -1.18
N ILE A 147 2.04 4.66 -1.81
CA ILE A 147 1.78 6.01 -1.28
C ILE A 147 0.68 6.66 -2.10
N LEU A 148 -0.37 7.12 -1.43
CA LEU A 148 -1.51 7.81 -2.04
C LEU A 148 -1.38 9.32 -1.79
N PHE A 149 -1.41 10.11 -2.87
CA PHE A 149 -1.32 11.56 -2.84
C PHE A 149 -2.67 12.19 -3.18
N TYR A 150 -3.18 13.02 -2.26
CA TYR A 150 -4.33 13.88 -2.48
C TYR A 150 -3.86 15.32 -2.27
N ASP A 151 -3.65 16.04 -3.36
CA ASP A 151 -3.08 17.39 -3.36
C ASP A 151 -3.78 18.35 -4.33
N ARG A 152 -4.81 17.87 -5.05
CA ARG A 152 -5.67 18.70 -5.89
C ARG A 152 -7.09 18.75 -5.34
N PRO A 153 -7.75 19.91 -5.38
CA PRO A 153 -9.15 20.03 -4.99
C PRO A 153 -9.99 18.96 -5.71
N GLY A 154 -10.82 18.24 -4.96
CA GLY A 154 -11.65 17.18 -5.51
C GLY A 154 -10.99 15.81 -5.58
N ASP A 155 -9.70 15.66 -5.23
CA ASP A 155 -9.07 14.34 -5.07
C ASP A 155 -9.81 13.54 -3.98
N HIS A 156 -10.24 12.31 -4.31
CA HIS A 156 -11.06 11.46 -3.47
C HIS A 156 -11.04 10.00 -3.92
N ILE A 157 -11.62 9.13 -3.09
CA ILE A 157 -12.01 7.77 -3.46
C ILE A 157 -13.44 7.55 -3.00
N GLY A 158 -14.33 7.23 -3.93
CA GLY A 158 -15.74 6.97 -3.64
C GLY A 158 -15.97 5.73 -2.76
N TRP A 159 -17.24 5.45 -2.44
CA TRP A 159 -17.61 4.24 -1.69
C TRP A 159 -17.18 2.98 -2.44
N HIS A 160 -16.39 2.14 -1.78
CA HIS A 160 -15.91 0.89 -2.35
C HIS A 160 -15.56 -0.13 -1.26
N TYR A 161 -15.37 -1.36 -1.72
CA TYR A 161 -14.66 -2.41 -0.99
C TYR A 161 -13.31 -2.63 -1.66
N ASP A 162 -12.33 -3.02 -0.86
CA ASP A 162 -11.09 -3.56 -1.40
C ASP A 162 -11.32 -4.93 -2.02
N HIS A 163 -10.49 -5.26 -3.00
CA HIS A 163 -10.52 -6.57 -3.61
C HIS A 163 -9.50 -7.47 -2.91
N ASN A 164 -9.95 -8.62 -2.40
CA ASN A 164 -9.06 -9.63 -1.84
C ASN A 164 -8.70 -10.66 -2.92
N PHE A 165 -7.41 -10.76 -3.24
CA PHE A 165 -6.88 -11.75 -4.19
C PHE A 165 -6.41 -13.04 -3.51
N TYR A 166 -6.52 -13.11 -2.18
CA TYR A 166 -5.90 -14.12 -1.33
C TYR A 166 -6.95 -15.00 -0.65
N ARG A 167 -6.56 -16.23 -0.28
CA ARG A 167 -7.46 -17.18 0.38
C ARG A 167 -7.79 -16.78 1.83
N GLY A 168 -6.85 -16.13 2.51
CA GLY A 168 -6.99 -15.74 3.91
C GLY A 168 -7.81 -14.47 4.12
N ARG A 169 -7.87 -14.05 5.39
CA ARG A 169 -8.34 -12.71 5.75
C ARG A 169 -7.36 -11.71 5.15
N HIS A 170 -7.89 -10.63 4.57
CA HIS A 170 -7.10 -9.57 3.96
C HIS A 170 -7.46 -8.25 4.63
N VAL A 171 -6.43 -7.57 5.13
CA VAL A 171 -6.56 -6.31 5.84
C VAL A 171 -5.71 -5.25 5.18
N THR A 172 -6.24 -4.03 5.19
CA THR A 172 -5.57 -2.82 4.74
C THR A 172 -5.14 -2.04 5.97
N VAL A 173 -3.88 -1.63 5.99
CA VAL A 173 -3.26 -0.78 6.99
C VAL A 173 -2.94 0.56 6.35
N LEU A 174 -3.42 1.65 6.94
CA LEU A 174 -3.12 3.01 6.54
C LEU A 174 -2.34 3.72 7.64
N ILE A 175 -1.31 4.46 7.25
CA ILE A 175 -0.61 5.43 8.10
C ILE A 175 -0.64 6.78 7.39
N PRO A 176 -1.37 7.80 7.90
CA PRO A 176 -1.29 9.15 7.38
C PRO A 176 0.13 9.70 7.63
N ILE A 177 0.78 10.13 6.56
CA ILE A 177 2.12 10.73 6.60
C ILE A 177 2.00 12.25 6.66
N ILE A 178 1.08 12.79 5.86
CA ILE A 178 0.69 14.20 5.86
C ILE A 178 -0.83 14.24 5.85
N ASN A 179 -1.42 15.07 6.69
CA ASN A 179 -2.83 15.40 6.60
C ASN A 179 -3.02 16.81 7.17
N ARG A 180 -3.21 17.80 6.29
CA ARG A 180 -3.36 19.20 6.69
C ARG A 180 -4.39 19.95 5.87
N ASN A 181 -5.08 20.88 6.51
CA ASN A 181 -5.93 21.89 5.87
C ASN A 181 -5.08 22.92 5.10
N ALA A 182 -5.75 23.88 4.47
CA ALA A 182 -5.10 24.92 3.67
C ALA A 182 -4.18 25.86 4.47
N THR A 183 -4.51 26.11 5.73
CA THR A 183 -3.74 26.98 6.65
C THR A 183 -2.56 26.26 7.31
N GLY A 184 -2.57 24.92 7.32
CA GLY A 184 -1.54 24.09 7.91
C GLY A 184 -1.62 23.91 9.43
N ASP A 185 -2.65 24.48 10.08
CA ASP A 185 -2.86 24.47 11.53
C ASP A 185 -3.85 23.40 12.01
N GLY A 186 -4.41 22.62 11.09
CA GLY A 186 -5.37 21.55 11.40
C GLY A 186 -5.42 20.48 10.31
N LEU A 187 -6.26 19.47 10.52
CA LEU A 187 -6.47 18.38 9.56
C LEU A 187 -7.27 18.85 8.34
N SER A 188 -7.02 18.23 7.18
CA SER A 188 -7.88 18.43 6.00
C SER A 188 -9.34 18.12 6.34
N ALA A 189 -10.25 18.85 5.71
CA ALA A 189 -11.69 18.62 5.80
C ALA A 189 -12.12 17.26 5.25
N ALA A 190 -11.27 16.61 4.45
CA ALA A 190 -11.53 15.26 3.95
C ALA A 190 -11.53 14.22 5.07
N ARG A 191 -12.50 13.31 5.00
CA ARG A 191 -12.82 12.32 6.02
C ARG A 191 -12.67 10.94 5.43
N LEU A 192 -11.97 10.06 6.16
CA LEU A 192 -12.06 8.62 5.92
C LEU A 192 -13.37 8.16 6.57
N GLU A 193 -14.27 7.60 5.78
CA GLU A 193 -15.59 7.16 6.24
C GLU A 193 -15.71 5.65 6.05
N ALA A 194 -16.26 4.98 7.06
CA ALA A 194 -16.58 3.56 7.04
C ALA A 194 -18.07 3.38 7.35
N ARG A 195 -18.77 2.55 6.57
CA ARG A 195 -20.21 2.30 6.72
C ARG A 195 -20.46 0.98 7.43
N PHE A 196 -21.28 1.03 8.48
CA PHE A 196 -21.72 -0.13 9.26
C PHE A 196 -23.25 -0.15 9.30
N GLY A 197 -23.85 -0.88 8.36
CA GLY A 197 -25.31 -0.84 8.17
C GLY A 197 -25.77 0.55 7.72
N ARG A 198 -26.54 1.24 8.57
CA ARG A 198 -27.03 2.61 8.30
C ARG A 198 -26.09 3.69 8.83
N ASP A 199 -25.18 3.33 9.74
CA ASP A 199 -24.29 4.28 10.39
C ASP A 199 -23.03 4.51 9.55
N ILE A 200 -22.51 5.74 9.61
CA ILE A 200 -21.25 6.13 9.00
C ILE A 200 -20.32 6.59 10.12
N ASP A 201 -19.25 5.85 10.32
CA ASP A 201 -18.18 6.23 11.22
C ASP A 201 -17.17 7.08 10.45
N VAL A 202 -16.79 8.21 11.03
CA VAL A 202 -15.70 9.05 10.53
C VAL A 202 -14.44 8.70 11.31
N VAL A 203 -13.41 8.26 10.59
CA VAL A 203 -12.09 7.98 11.15
C VAL A 203 -11.21 9.18 10.89
N GLU A 204 -10.90 9.91 11.96
CA GLU A 204 -9.88 10.94 11.90
C GLU A 204 -8.52 10.32 11.58
N THR A 205 -7.71 11.03 10.79
CA THR A 205 -6.45 10.51 10.24
C THR A 205 -5.30 11.50 10.46
N PRO A 206 -5.00 11.89 11.71
CA PRO A 206 -3.82 12.69 11.99
C PRO A 206 -2.55 11.92 11.56
N PRO A 207 -1.46 12.65 11.25
CA PRO A 207 -0.17 12.02 10.98
C PRO A 207 0.21 11.01 12.07
N ASN A 208 0.83 9.89 11.67
CA ASN A 208 1.29 8.82 12.57
C ASN A 208 0.19 7.99 13.26
N ARG A 209 -1.08 8.14 12.86
CA ARG A 209 -2.13 7.20 13.25
C ARG A 209 -2.03 5.91 12.44
N PHE A 210 -2.07 4.77 13.10
CA PHE A 210 -2.31 3.48 12.46
C PHE A 210 -3.80 3.27 12.31
N VAL A 211 -4.27 2.95 11.10
CA VAL A 211 -5.67 2.54 10.85
C VAL A 211 -5.63 1.19 10.16
N MET A 212 -6.32 0.20 10.71
CA MET A 212 -6.40 -1.15 10.12
C MET A 212 -7.85 -1.55 9.93
N PHE A 213 -8.18 -2.13 8.78
CA PHE A 213 -9.52 -2.64 8.51
C PHE A 213 -9.55 -3.78 7.49
N GLU A 214 -10.58 -4.62 7.52
CA GLU A 214 -10.83 -5.60 6.45
C GLU A 214 -11.53 -4.92 5.26
N GLY A 215 -10.77 -4.37 4.32
CA GLY A 215 -11.32 -3.60 3.20
C GLY A 215 -12.33 -4.35 2.33
N GLN A 216 -12.27 -5.68 2.26
CA GLN A 216 -13.27 -6.49 1.53
C GLN A 216 -14.63 -6.59 2.24
N LYS A 217 -14.70 -6.22 3.53
CA LYS A 217 -15.88 -6.35 4.40
C LYS A 217 -16.38 -5.00 4.92
N VAL A 218 -15.51 -3.99 4.99
CA VAL A 218 -15.86 -2.64 5.43
C VAL A 218 -16.05 -1.78 4.19
N LEU A 219 -17.27 -1.31 3.94
CA LEU A 219 -17.53 -0.35 2.88
C LEU A 219 -16.96 0.99 3.31
N HIS A 220 -16.06 1.57 2.51
CA HIS A 220 -15.34 2.77 2.92
C HIS A 220 -15.12 3.74 1.76
N ARG A 221 -14.85 4.99 2.10
CA ARG A 221 -14.50 6.07 1.16
C ARG A 221 -13.60 7.10 1.81
N VAL A 222 -12.95 7.94 1.02
CA VAL A 222 -12.41 9.21 1.49
C VAL A 222 -13.14 10.34 0.77
N THR A 223 -13.68 11.31 1.53
CA THR A 223 -14.37 12.45 0.94
C THR A 223 -13.37 13.37 0.21
N PRO A 224 -13.83 14.20 -0.73
CA PRO A 224 -12.93 15.07 -1.49
C PRO A 224 -12.18 16.09 -0.64
N ILE A 225 -10.90 16.30 -0.94
CA ILE A 225 -10.11 17.38 -0.34
C ILE A 225 -10.50 18.75 -0.92
N ALA A 226 -10.37 19.79 -0.11
CA ALA A 226 -10.57 21.18 -0.52
C ALA A 226 -9.30 21.78 -1.15
N ALA A 227 -9.42 23.00 -1.69
CA ALA A 227 -8.28 23.73 -2.25
C ALA A 227 -7.25 24.08 -1.16
N GLY A 228 -5.97 23.92 -1.48
CA GLY A 228 -4.85 24.19 -0.56
C GLY A 228 -4.57 23.07 0.46
N GLU A 229 -5.44 22.07 0.56
CA GLU A 229 -5.24 20.94 1.45
C GLU A 229 -4.23 19.93 0.89
N ARG A 230 -3.60 19.15 1.78
CA ARG A 230 -2.69 18.08 1.37
C ARG A 230 -2.83 16.86 2.26
N ARG A 231 -3.01 15.70 1.64
CA ARG A 231 -3.00 14.39 2.30
C ARG A 231 -2.07 13.44 1.58
N VAL A 232 -1.25 12.74 2.36
CA VAL A 232 -0.35 11.68 1.89
C VAL A 232 -0.53 10.49 2.81
N MET A 233 -0.94 9.35 2.24
CA MET A 233 -1.24 8.14 2.99
C MET A 233 -0.31 7.02 2.56
N LEU A 234 0.38 6.39 3.51
CA LEU A 234 0.97 5.07 3.29
C LEU A 234 -0.13 4.04 3.40
N SER A 235 -0.31 3.22 2.36
CA SER A 235 -1.26 2.11 2.31
C SER A 235 -0.52 0.80 2.14
N MET A 236 -0.77 -0.15 3.04
CA MET A 236 -0.14 -1.46 3.07
C MET A 236 -1.21 -2.54 3.23
N THR A 237 -1.00 -3.74 2.70
CA THR A 237 -1.95 -4.85 2.90
C THR A 237 -1.29 -6.08 3.50
N PHE A 238 -2.05 -6.81 4.30
CA PHE A 238 -1.61 -8.04 4.95
C PHE A 238 -2.65 -9.12 4.74
N ALA A 239 -2.20 -10.38 4.67
CA ALA A 239 -3.10 -11.52 4.59
C ALA A 239 -2.68 -12.66 5.52
N THR A 240 -3.67 -13.43 5.99
CA THR A 240 -3.43 -14.63 6.81
C THR A 240 -3.02 -15.85 5.98
N ASP A 241 -3.41 -15.87 4.71
CA ASP A 241 -2.93 -16.82 3.70
C ASP A 241 -2.77 -16.05 2.39
N THR A 242 -1.52 -15.88 1.93
CA THR A 242 -1.13 -15.13 0.73
C THR A 242 -1.21 -15.95 -0.56
N HIS A 243 -1.68 -17.20 -0.50
CA HIS A 243 -1.93 -17.97 -1.70
C HIS A 243 -3.11 -17.39 -2.48
N SER A 244 -2.88 -17.08 -3.76
CA SER A 244 -3.91 -16.70 -4.72
C SER A 244 -4.12 -17.82 -5.74
N SER A 245 -5.32 -17.94 -6.30
CA SER A 245 -5.52 -18.86 -7.44
C SER A 245 -4.86 -18.29 -8.70
N VAL A 246 -4.31 -19.16 -9.56
CA VAL A 246 -3.60 -18.76 -10.80
C VAL A 246 -4.47 -17.86 -11.70
N ALA A 247 -5.79 -18.09 -11.74
CA ALA A 247 -6.75 -17.28 -12.48
C ALA A 247 -6.96 -15.87 -11.87
N GLN A 248 -6.89 -15.73 -10.55
CA GLN A 248 -6.89 -14.42 -9.88
C GLN A 248 -5.59 -13.66 -10.15
N GLY A 249 -4.45 -14.35 -10.26
CA GLY A 249 -3.17 -13.74 -10.63
C GLY A 249 -3.18 -13.07 -12.00
N ILE A 250 -3.90 -13.64 -12.98
CA ILE A 250 -4.04 -13.06 -14.33
C ILE A 250 -4.98 -11.85 -14.32
N LYS A 251 -6.14 -11.93 -13.65
CA LYS A 251 -7.05 -10.78 -13.46
C LYS A 251 -6.38 -9.63 -12.71
N ARG A 252 -5.54 -9.95 -11.72
CA ARG A 252 -4.71 -9.00 -10.96
C ARG A 252 -3.78 -8.22 -11.87
N ARG A 253 -3.02 -8.88 -12.75
CA ARG A 253 -2.10 -8.22 -13.71
C ARG A 253 -2.81 -7.26 -14.67
N ILE A 254 -4.00 -7.64 -15.14
CA ILE A 254 -4.85 -6.76 -15.98
C ILE A 254 -5.29 -5.53 -15.20
N LYS A 255 -5.68 -5.71 -13.92
CA LYS A 255 -6.04 -4.60 -13.04
C LYS A 255 -4.83 -3.71 -12.75
N ASP A 256 -3.69 -4.27 -12.35
CA ASP A 256 -2.47 -3.51 -12.07
C ASP A 256 -2.00 -2.73 -13.30
N THR A 257 -2.20 -3.27 -14.50
CA THR A 257 -1.99 -2.54 -15.77
C THR A 257 -2.90 -1.33 -15.91
N ALA A 258 -4.19 -1.49 -15.63
CA ALA A 258 -5.15 -0.40 -15.69
C ALA A 258 -4.90 0.66 -14.61
N PHE A 259 -4.33 0.26 -13.46
CA PHE A 259 -4.08 1.16 -12.33
C PHE A 259 -2.71 1.84 -12.34
N PHE A 260 -1.66 1.15 -12.84
CA PHE A 260 -0.27 1.60 -12.77
C PHE A 260 0.39 1.76 -14.16
N GLY A 261 -0.33 1.50 -15.24
CA GLY A 261 0.13 1.65 -16.63
C GLY A 261 0.74 0.38 -17.24
N LEU A 262 1.12 0.45 -18.52
CA LEU A 262 1.59 -0.68 -19.37
C LEU A 262 2.80 -1.45 -18.81
N ARG A 263 3.51 -0.93 -17.81
CA ARG A 263 4.62 -1.64 -17.12
C ARG A 263 4.15 -2.84 -16.29
N ALA A 264 2.86 -2.91 -15.95
CA ALA A 264 2.25 -4.01 -15.20
C ALA A 264 1.64 -5.13 -16.06
N LEU A 265 1.72 -5.07 -17.41
CA LEU A 265 1.29 -6.20 -18.28
C LEU A 265 2.24 -7.39 -18.24
N TRP A 266 3.47 -7.17 -17.78
CA TRP A 266 4.57 -8.13 -17.86
C TRP A 266 5.00 -8.67 -16.48
N THR A 267 4.23 -8.38 -15.41
CA THR A 267 4.40 -8.96 -14.05
C THR A 267 3.69 -10.31 -13.96
#